data_AF-A0A1D7YU17-F1
#
_entry.id   AF-A0A1D7YU17-F1
#
_cell.length_a   1.000
_cell.length_b   1.000
_cell.length_c   1.000
_cell.angle_alpha   90.00
_cell.angle_beta   90.00
_cell.angle_gamma   90.00
#
_symmetry.space_group_name_H-M   'P 1'
#
loop_
_entity.id
_entity.type
_entity.pdbx_description
1 polymer ?
#
loop_
_entity_poly.entity_id
_entity_poly.type
_entity_poly.pdbx_seq_one_letter_code
_entity_poly.pdbx_strand_id
1 'polypeptide(L)'
;MTILEFFKFNRECEHSRVRPDVDFAYCPDCGELIENQWYLVRCACCGVKLKGIIKNKEIIPEKHFCHNCGGREYVVERINKINFIDISYAVLVKAVVHNSAESYTQSWVETDFKKQNYRPRLLQQFQ
;
A
#
# COMPACT_ATOMS: atom_id res chain seq x y z
N MET A 1 33.71 1.53 -16.37
CA MET A 1 32.71 1.75 -15.29
C MET A 1 32.10 3.12 -15.52
N THR A 2 31.04 3.17 -16.32
CA THR A 2 30.39 4.41 -16.77
C THR A 2 29.53 5.00 -15.66
N ILE A 3 29.61 6.32 -15.47
CA ILE A 3 28.80 7.16 -14.56
C ILE A 3 27.29 6.81 -14.57
N LEU A 4 26.78 6.25 -15.67
CA LEU A 4 25.40 5.75 -15.83
C LEU A 4 24.99 4.62 -14.87
N GLU A 5 25.92 3.82 -14.34
CA GLU A 5 25.57 2.73 -13.41
C GLU A 5 25.20 3.24 -12.02
N PHE A 6 25.75 4.38 -11.58
CA PHE A 6 25.38 5.02 -10.31
C PHE A 6 23.95 5.59 -10.34
N PHE A 7 23.45 6.01 -11.50
CA PHE A 7 22.07 6.51 -11.66
C PHE A 7 20.99 5.41 -11.63
N LYS A 8 21.37 4.12 -11.69
CA LYS A 8 20.41 3.02 -11.53
C LYS A 8 19.95 2.82 -10.09
N PHE A 9 20.75 3.22 -9.10
CA PHE A 9 20.47 2.98 -7.68
C PHE A 9 19.62 4.06 -7.00
N ASN A 10 19.34 5.19 -7.66
CA ASN A 10 18.54 6.30 -7.12
C ASN A 10 17.13 6.41 -7.70
N ARG A 11 16.63 5.36 -8.38
CA ARG A 11 15.24 5.35 -8.85
C ARG A 11 14.36 4.77 -7.75
N GLU A 12 13.53 5.61 -7.11
CA GLU A 12 12.39 5.14 -6.31
C GLU A 12 11.57 4.18 -7.19
N CYS A 13 11.33 2.96 -6.72
CA CYS A 13 10.57 1.98 -7.49
C CYS A 13 9.10 2.42 -7.55
N GLU A 14 8.50 2.46 -8.74
CA GLU A 14 7.08 2.85 -8.92
C GLU A 14 6.10 1.71 -8.60
N HIS A 15 6.62 0.50 -8.37
CA HIS A 15 5.86 -0.71 -8.05
C HIS A 15 4.79 -1.05 -9.11
N SER A 16 4.99 -0.64 -10.36
CA SER A 16 4.01 -0.77 -11.45
C SER A 16 3.58 -2.21 -11.71
N ARG A 17 4.48 -3.18 -11.51
CA ARG A 17 4.24 -4.62 -11.69
C ARG A 17 3.49 -5.31 -10.55
N VAL A 18 3.21 -4.62 -9.44
CA VAL A 18 2.33 -5.14 -8.38
C VAL A 18 0.90 -5.14 -8.88
N ARG A 19 0.20 -6.27 -8.82
CA ARG A 19 -1.18 -6.34 -9.30
C ARG A 19 -2.12 -5.58 -8.36
N PRO A 20 -3.15 -4.87 -8.86
CA PRO A 20 -4.06 -4.05 -8.05
C PRO A 20 -5.22 -4.84 -7.41
N ASP A 21 -5.37 -6.13 -7.74
CA ASP A 21 -6.49 -6.98 -7.30
C ASP A 21 -6.25 -7.70 -5.97
N VAL A 22 -5.08 -7.49 -5.37
CA VAL A 22 -4.68 -8.04 -4.08
C VAL A 22 -4.39 -6.91 -3.11
N ASP A 23 -4.66 -7.09 -1.82
CA ASP A 23 -4.43 -6.03 -0.83
C ASP A 23 -2.92 -5.85 -0.55
N PHE A 24 -2.17 -6.96 -0.52
CA PHE A 24 -0.73 -6.98 -0.29
C PHE A 24 -0.02 -7.87 -1.29
N ALA A 25 1.14 -7.44 -1.77
CA ALA A 25 2.03 -8.27 -2.57
C ALA A 25 3.47 -7.74 -2.53
N TYR A 26 4.43 -8.64 -2.69
CA TYR A 26 5.82 -8.26 -2.87
C TYR A 26 6.04 -7.70 -4.28
N CYS A 27 6.78 -6.59 -4.38
CA CYS A 27 7.18 -6.04 -5.66
C CYS A 27 8.24 -6.94 -6.31
N PRO A 28 8.04 -7.42 -7.56
CA PRO A 28 9.03 -8.28 -8.21
C PRO A 28 10.32 -7.53 -8.62
N ASP A 29 10.29 -6.18 -8.63
CA ASP A 29 11.42 -5.35 -9.06
C ASP A 29 12.32 -4.92 -7.88
N CYS A 30 11.75 -4.62 -6.70
CA CYS A 30 12.51 -4.19 -5.52
C CYS A 30 12.43 -5.13 -4.30
N GLY A 31 11.52 -6.10 -4.29
CA GLY A 31 11.34 -7.04 -3.18
C GLY A 31 10.60 -6.48 -1.96
N GLU A 32 10.21 -5.21 -1.96
CA GLU A 32 9.45 -4.60 -0.87
C GLU A 32 8.02 -5.14 -0.79
N LEU A 33 7.47 -5.25 0.42
CA LEU A 33 6.07 -5.58 0.64
C LEU A 33 5.21 -4.33 0.38
N ILE A 34 4.32 -4.41 -0.60
CA ILE A 34 3.48 -3.30 -1.03
C ILE A 34 2.03 -3.55 -0.60
N GLU A 35 1.40 -2.53 -0.03
CA GLU A 35 -0.03 -2.45 0.22
C GLU A 35 -0.71 -1.62 -0.88
N ASN A 36 -1.73 -2.19 -1.51
CA ASN A 36 -2.59 -1.47 -2.45
C ASN A 36 -3.69 -0.75 -1.68
N GLN A 37 -3.63 0.57 -1.65
CA GLN A 37 -4.56 1.44 -0.94
C GLN A 37 -5.46 2.16 -1.92
N TRP A 38 -6.77 2.03 -1.73
CA TRP A 38 -7.77 2.69 -2.57
C TRP A 38 -8.34 3.92 -1.88
N TYR A 39 -8.46 5.01 -2.64
CA TYR A 39 -8.96 6.29 -2.15
C TYR A 39 -10.08 6.82 -3.04
N LEU A 40 -11.07 7.45 -2.42
CA LEU A 40 -12.13 8.20 -3.08
C LEU A 40 -12.01 9.68 -2.73
N VAL A 41 -12.30 10.53 -3.70
CA VAL A 41 -12.44 11.97 -3.49
C VAL A 41 -13.92 12.30 -3.45
N ARG A 42 -14.35 13.04 -2.43
CA ARG A 42 -15.73 13.50 -2.29
C ARG A 42 -15.78 15.00 -2.09
N CYS A 43 -16.84 15.64 -2.58
CA CYS A 43 -17.11 17.02 -2.23
C CYS A 43 -17.39 17.14 -0.72
N ALA A 44 -16.70 18.05 -0.03
CA ALA A 44 -16.91 18.27 1.40
C ALA A 44 -18.31 18.84 1.72
N CYS A 45 -18.90 19.57 0.77
CA CYS A 45 -20.20 20.23 0.97
C CYS A 45 -21.40 19.27 0.82
N CYS A 46 -21.37 18.38 -0.20
CA CYS A 46 -22.53 17.55 -0.55
C CYS A 46 -22.24 16.04 -0.65
N GLY A 47 -21.00 15.61 -0.41
CA GLY A 47 -20.62 14.19 -0.36
C GLY A 47 -20.57 13.44 -1.70
N VAL A 48 -20.87 14.11 -2.82
CA VAL A 48 -20.84 13.47 -4.15
C VAL A 48 -19.42 13.05 -4.51
N LYS A 49 -19.28 11.89 -5.15
CA LYS A 49 -18.00 11.36 -5.61
C LYS A 49 -17.46 12.23 -6.74
N LEU A 50 -16.20 12.59 -6.63
CA LEU A 50 -15.43 13.30 -7.64
C LEU A 50 -14.36 12.34 -8.17
N LYS A 51 -14.05 12.41 -9.46
CA LYS A 51 -12.97 11.60 -10.04
C LYS A 51 -11.65 12.09 -9.48
N GLY A 52 -10.91 11.22 -8.78
CA GLY A 52 -9.61 11.55 -8.20
C GLY A 52 -8.46 11.32 -9.18
N ILE A 53 -7.38 12.06 -9.01
CA ILE A 53 -6.10 11.87 -9.69
C ILE A 53 -4.96 12.09 -8.70
N ILE A 54 -3.79 11.51 -8.99
CA ILE A 54 -2.54 11.82 -8.28
C ILE A 54 -1.83 12.94 -9.04
N LYS A 55 -1.56 14.06 -8.38
CA LYS A 55 -0.73 15.15 -8.90
C LYS A 55 0.24 15.57 -7.81
N ASN A 56 1.54 15.63 -8.13
CA ASN A 56 2.59 16.00 -7.17
C ASN A 56 2.57 15.17 -5.87
N LYS A 57 2.35 13.85 -5.96
CA LYS A 57 2.21 12.91 -4.83
C LYS A 57 0.98 13.16 -3.92
N GLU A 58 0.06 14.04 -4.30
CA GLU A 58 -1.19 14.30 -3.58
C GLU A 58 -2.41 13.82 -4.38
N ILE A 59 -3.44 13.37 -3.66
CA ILE A 59 -4.72 12.97 -4.24
C ILE A 59 -5.64 14.20 -4.31
N ILE A 60 -6.01 14.59 -5.52
CA ILE A 60 -6.87 15.75 -5.78
C ILE A 60 -8.01 15.37 -6.72
N PRO A 61 -9.14 16.08 -6.72
CA PRO A 61 -10.15 15.89 -7.75
C PRO A 61 -9.61 16.34 -9.12
N GLU A 62 -9.92 15.59 -10.18
CA GLU A 62 -9.56 15.89 -11.57
C GLU A 62 -10.03 17.30 -11.99
N LYS A 63 -11.19 17.68 -11.47
CA LYS A 63 -11.78 19.00 -11.66
C LYS A 63 -11.81 19.74 -10.34
N HIS A 64 -11.43 21.02 -10.34
CA HIS A 64 -11.29 21.85 -9.14
C HIS A 64 -12.63 22.33 -8.52
N PHE A 65 -13.76 21.76 -8.95
CA PHE A 65 -15.08 22.10 -8.43
C PHE A 65 -16.04 20.90 -8.53
N CYS A 66 -17.06 20.93 -7.67
CA CYS A 66 -18.15 19.97 -7.66
C CYS A 66 -19.21 20.33 -8.70
N HIS A 67 -19.57 19.40 -9.59
CA HIS A 67 -20.61 19.62 -10.60
C HIS A 67 -22.02 19.74 -9.99
N ASN A 68 -22.21 19.23 -8.77
CA ASN A 68 -23.50 19.22 -8.12
C ASN A 68 -23.79 20.54 -7.38
N CYS A 69 -22.83 21.03 -6.58
CA CYS A 69 -23.03 22.22 -5.74
C CYS A 69 -22.09 23.40 -6.06
N GLY A 70 -21.14 23.26 -6.99
CA GLY A 70 -20.14 24.29 -7.32
C GLY A 70 -19.03 24.46 -6.28
N GLY A 71 -19.09 23.76 -5.14
CA GLY A 71 -18.07 23.82 -4.08
C GLY A 71 -16.70 23.34 -4.55
N ARG A 72 -15.64 23.90 -3.95
CA ARG A 72 -14.23 23.54 -4.28
C ARG A 72 -13.57 22.68 -3.21
N GLU A 73 -14.17 22.61 -2.04
CA GLU A 73 -13.67 21.80 -0.93
C GLU A 73 -13.97 20.32 -1.16
N TYR A 74 -12.99 19.48 -0.83
CA TYR A 74 -13.07 18.04 -0.98
C TYR A 74 -12.42 17.32 0.19
N VAL A 75 -12.84 16.07 0.38
CA VAL A 75 -12.28 15.13 1.36
C VAL A 75 -11.76 13.92 0.60
N VAL A 76 -10.61 13.41 1.03
CA VAL A 76 -10.02 12.17 0.53
C VAL A 76 -10.27 11.08 1.55
N GLU A 77 -10.97 10.03 1.14
CA GLU A 77 -11.36 8.92 2.00
C GLU A 77 -10.65 7.64 1.55
N ARG A 78 -9.97 6.97 2.48
CA ARG A 78 -9.45 5.62 2.24
C ARG A 78 -10.60 4.62 2.33
N ILE A 79 -10.68 3.70 1.38
CA ILE A 79 -11.67 2.62 1.36
C ILE A 79 -10.99 1.27 1.49
N ASN A 80 -11.63 0.35 2.23
CA ASN A 80 -11.06 -0.97 2.50
C ASN A 80 -11.11 -1.88 1.27
N LYS A 81 -12.18 -1.79 0.49
CA LYS A 81 -12.38 -2.64 -0.69
C LYS A 81 -13.02 -1.83 -1.80
N ILE A 82 -12.42 -1.90 -2.98
CA ILE A 82 -12.95 -1.27 -4.17
C ILE A 82 -14.09 -2.11 -4.79
N ASN A 83 -15.16 -1.44 -5.23
CA ASN A 83 -16.23 -2.06 -6.01
C ASN A 83 -16.19 -1.55 -7.46
N PHE A 84 -16.97 -2.19 -8.35
CA PHE A 84 -16.93 -1.89 -9.79
C PHE A 84 -17.43 -0.48 -10.15
N ILE A 85 -18.26 0.14 -9.31
CA ILE A 85 -18.78 1.49 -9.54
C ILE A 85 -17.69 2.49 -9.17
N ASP A 86 -17.10 2.28 -8.00
CA ASP A 86 -16.14 3.18 -7.37
C ASP A 86 -14.80 3.18 -8.08
N ILE A 87 -14.43 2.09 -8.76
CA ILE A 87 -13.14 1.99 -9.49
C ILE A 87 -12.96 3.09 -10.54
N SER A 88 -14.06 3.62 -11.10
CA SER A 88 -14.02 4.70 -12.09
C SER A 88 -13.70 6.08 -11.50
N TYR A 89 -13.87 6.24 -10.19
CA TYR A 89 -13.59 7.47 -9.44
C TYR A 89 -12.34 7.35 -8.58
N ALA A 90 -11.99 6.14 -8.18
CA ALA A 90 -10.98 5.86 -7.18
C ALA A 90 -9.55 6.04 -7.70
N VAL A 91 -8.66 6.29 -6.75
CA VAL A 91 -7.23 6.39 -6.96
C VAL A 91 -6.55 5.24 -6.23
N LEU A 92 -5.71 4.50 -6.95
CA LEU A 92 -4.85 3.46 -6.37
C LEU A 92 -3.50 4.07 -5.98
N VAL A 93 -3.13 3.91 -4.72
CA VAL A 93 -1.80 4.22 -4.18
C VAL A 93 -1.15 2.93 -3.74
N LYS A 94 0.12 2.75 -4.13
CA LYS A 94 0.94 1.60 -3.73
C LYS A 94 1.91 2.05 -2.64
N ALA A 95 1.67 1.62 -1.41
CA ALA A 95 2.44 2.04 -0.25
C ALA A 95 3.38 0.92 0.20
N VAL A 96 4.64 1.25 0.49
CA VAL A 96 5.59 0.29 1.09
C VAL A 96 5.22 0.07 2.55
N VAL A 97 5.01 -1.20 2.92
CA VAL A 97 4.73 -1.59 4.30
C VAL A 97 6.04 -1.58 5.09
N HIS A 98 6.18 -0.61 5.97
CA HIS A 98 7.31 -0.55 6.90
C HIS A 98 6.94 -1.32 8.16
N ASN A 99 7.57 -2.47 8.36
CA ASN A 99 7.36 -3.25 9.58
C ASN A 99 8.27 -2.71 10.68
N SER A 100 7.70 -2.01 11.66
CA SER A 100 8.43 -1.55 12.85
C SER A 100 8.64 -2.69 13.86
N ALA A 101 9.04 -3.87 13.37
CA ALA A 101 9.32 -4.99 14.25
C ALA A 101 10.59 -4.67 15.03
N GLU A 102 10.49 -4.65 16.36
CA GLU A 102 11.65 -4.73 17.24
C GLU A 102 12.49 -5.95 16.81
N SER A 103 13.79 -5.77 16.62
CA SER A 103 14.66 -6.86 16.20
C SER A 103 14.75 -7.90 17.31
N TYR A 104 14.05 -9.01 17.15
CA TYR A 104 14.17 -10.17 18.04
C TYR A 104 14.78 -11.35 17.28
N THR A 105 15.52 -12.20 17.99
CA THR A 105 16.05 -13.43 17.44
C THR A 105 15.03 -14.55 17.70
N GLN A 106 14.77 -15.41 16.72
CA GLN A 106 14.02 -16.64 16.95
C GLN A 106 14.95 -17.83 16.79
N SER A 107 14.94 -18.72 17.78
CA SER A 107 15.64 -20.00 17.69
C SER A 107 14.61 -21.11 17.48
N TRP A 108 14.83 -21.91 16.45
CA TRP A 108 14.09 -23.15 16.27
C TRP A 108 14.69 -24.21 17.20
N VAL A 109 13.86 -24.76 18.09
CA VAL A 109 14.31 -25.76 19.07
C VAL A 109 13.76 -27.12 18.66
N GLU A 110 14.65 -27.99 18.19
CA GLU A 110 14.37 -29.43 18.17
C GLU A 110 14.34 -29.93 19.61
N THR A 111 13.23 -30.56 20.01
CA THR A 111 13.21 -31.34 21.26
C THR A 111 12.93 -32.79 20.90
N ASP A 112 13.73 -33.68 21.50
CA ASP A 112 13.82 -35.10 21.19
C ASP A 112 12.47 -35.78 20.90
N PHE A 113 12.47 -36.59 19.83
CA PHE A 113 11.36 -37.31 19.16
C PHE A 113 10.46 -38.23 20.03
N LYS A 114 10.48 -38.13 21.38
CA LYS A 114 9.88 -39.11 22.30
C LYS A 114 8.48 -38.77 22.84
N LYS A 115 7.79 -37.71 22.38
CA LYS A 115 6.44 -37.38 22.88
C LYS A 115 5.41 -37.22 21.75
N GLN A 116 4.38 -38.06 21.75
CA GLN A 116 3.35 -38.25 20.72
C GLN A 116 2.34 -37.08 20.54
N ASN A 117 2.64 -35.86 20.98
CA ASN A 117 1.77 -34.69 20.80
C ASN A 117 2.61 -33.41 20.57
N TYR A 118 3.30 -33.34 19.43
CA TYR A 118 4.26 -32.27 19.16
C TYR A 118 3.66 -31.14 18.33
N ARG A 119 3.80 -29.90 18.82
CA ARG A 119 3.66 -28.67 18.03
C ARG A 119 4.99 -27.94 18.09
N PRO A 120 5.68 -27.72 16.96
CA PRO A 120 6.90 -26.91 16.97
C PRO A 120 6.57 -25.51 17.47
N ARG A 121 7.33 -25.01 18.45
CA ARG A 121 7.20 -23.64 18.96
C ARG A 121 8.45 -22.86 18.55
N LEU A 122 8.27 -21.84 17.71
CA LEU A 122 9.28 -20.81 17.51
C LEU A 122 9.38 -20.01 18.81
N LEU A 123 10.56 -20.01 19.44
CA LEU A 123 10.80 -19.24 20.66
C LEU A 123 11.41 -17.89 20.29
N GLN A 124 10.73 -16.82 20.69
CA GLN A 124 11.26 -15.45 20.58
C GLN A 124 12.29 -15.21 21.70
N GLN A 125 13.43 -14.63 21.32
CA GLN A 125 14.46 -14.12 22.21
C GLN A 125 14.55 -12.61 21.97
N PHE A 126 14.12 -11.85 22.96
CA PHE A 126 14.29 -10.40 23.00
C PHE A 126 15.73 -10.11 23.43
N GLN A 127 16.39 -9.15 22.78
CA GLN A 127 17.72 -8.67 23.20
C GLN A 127 17.62 -7.76 24.44
#